data_AF-A0A5N4A2I9-F1
#
_entry.id   AF-A0A5N4A2I9-F1
#
_cell.length_a   1.000
_cell.length_b   1.000
_cell.length_c   1.000
_cell.angle_alpha   90.00
_cell.angle_beta   90.00
_cell.angle_gamma   90.00
#
_symmetry.space_group_name_H-M   'P 1'
#
loop_
_entity.id
_entity.type
_entity.pdbx_description
1 polymer ?
#
loop_
_entity_poly.entity_id
_entity_poly.type
_entity_poly.pdbx_seq_one_letter_code
_entity_poly.pdbx_strand_id
1 'polypeptide(L)'
;MKVAGALLSKLILFCQQVACIEPEWFDTNVLVNRSYRWTEGVVPYEMDGSHGFVNEWYIWRAMAVYHRNTCVRFAQRRTSDRDWVHITSKGRGCFSKVGRVGGRQTLNLARAGCTSAGVVLHELMHVIGFLHEHNRPDRDEYVRVYQENILDGAQENFLKLARNVTFEFPYDFDSIMHYGQFTFSKNGNATMRAKGPTTKNGRKDFFSETDLAKIRLVYNCTGYQALSPNSRYVFAGIAFAGTYRMWIP
;
A
#
# COMPACT_ATOMS: atom_id res chain seq x y z
N MET A 1 1.65 33.86 -13.79
CA MET A 1 2.21 33.08 -12.67
C MET A 1 1.23 31.98 -12.25
N LYS A 2 1.21 30.81 -12.92
CA LYS A 2 0.29 29.69 -12.58
C LYS A 2 0.88 28.28 -12.82
N VAL A 3 2.21 28.15 -12.91
CA VAL A 3 2.86 26.87 -13.30
C VAL A 3 3.63 26.19 -12.15
N ALA A 4 3.89 26.88 -11.03
CA ALA A 4 4.68 26.32 -9.92
C ALA A 4 3.92 25.31 -9.02
N GLY A 5 2.58 25.38 -8.97
CA GLY A 5 1.79 24.58 -8.02
C GLY A 5 1.60 23.09 -8.37
N ALA A 6 1.77 22.71 -9.65
CA ALA A 6 1.57 21.33 -10.10
C ALA A 6 2.84 20.47 -10.04
N LEU A 7 4.02 21.10 -10.05
CA LEU A 7 5.33 20.42 -9.91
C LEU A 7 5.60 20.02 -8.44
N LEU A 8 5.29 20.91 -7.50
CA LEU A 8 5.42 20.63 -6.06
C LEU A 8 4.54 19.45 -5.62
N SER A 9 3.28 19.36 -6.08
CA SER A 9 2.40 18.24 -5.71
C SER A 9 2.86 16.86 -6.21
N LYS A 10 3.79 16.78 -7.18
CA LYS A 10 4.19 15.53 -7.85
C LYS A 10 5.49 14.93 -7.28
N LEU A 11 6.47 15.76 -6.95
CA LEU A 11 7.61 15.37 -6.10
C LEU A 11 7.13 14.93 -4.70
N ILE A 12 6.03 15.53 -4.24
CA ILE A 12 5.41 15.23 -2.96
C ILE A 12 4.90 13.79 -2.87
N LEU A 13 4.39 13.17 -3.95
CA LEU A 13 3.83 11.80 -3.86
C LEU A 13 4.90 10.74 -3.59
N PHE A 14 6.05 10.84 -4.28
CA PHE A 14 7.22 9.99 -4.01
C PHE A 14 7.74 10.25 -2.59
N CYS A 15 8.03 11.49 -2.18
CA CYS A 15 8.49 11.85 -0.82
C CYS A 15 7.47 11.53 0.31
N GLN A 16 6.20 11.31 -0.04
CA GLN A 16 5.15 10.91 0.89
C GLN A 16 5.09 9.40 1.04
N GLN A 17 5.10 8.63 -0.07
CA GLN A 17 4.98 7.16 -0.14
C GLN A 17 6.31 6.40 -0.10
N VAL A 18 7.43 7.08 -0.26
CA VAL A 18 8.74 6.69 0.25
C VAL A 18 9.14 7.81 1.18
N ALA A 19 9.77 7.49 2.31
CA ALA A 19 10.37 8.54 3.11
C ALA A 19 11.26 9.40 2.19
N CYS A 20 11.36 10.70 2.43
CA CYS A 20 12.32 11.61 1.76
C CYS A 20 13.79 11.26 2.09
N ILE A 21 14.02 10.00 2.36
CA ILE A 21 15.27 9.32 2.61
C ILE A 21 15.64 8.78 1.23
N GLU A 22 16.84 9.08 0.77
CA GLU A 22 17.34 8.66 -0.53
C GLU A 22 17.04 7.15 -0.75
N PRO A 23 16.74 6.70 -1.98
CA PRO A 23 16.38 5.31 -2.30
C PRO A 23 17.42 4.26 -1.85
N GLU A 24 18.55 4.69 -1.32
CA GLU A 24 19.68 3.97 -0.74
C GLU A 24 19.41 3.24 0.59
N TRP A 25 18.30 3.53 1.28
CA TRP A 25 18.07 3.05 2.66
C TRP A 25 17.15 1.83 2.80
N PHE A 26 16.50 1.38 1.72
CA PHE A 26 15.57 0.24 1.80
C PHE A 26 16.11 -0.97 1.04
N ASP A 27 16.40 -2.02 1.79
CA ASP A 27 17.01 -3.26 1.26
C ASP A 27 16.05 -4.04 0.38
N THR A 28 14.75 -4.04 0.70
CA THR A 28 13.68 -4.77 -0.01
C THR A 28 12.44 -3.88 -0.15
N ASN A 29 11.41 -4.31 -0.91
CA ASN A 29 10.13 -3.60 -0.96
C ASN A 29 9.25 -3.78 0.31
N VAL A 30 9.88 -4.21 1.40
CA VAL A 30 9.31 -4.39 2.73
C VAL A 30 10.28 -3.79 3.74
N LEU A 31 9.78 -3.02 4.70
CA LEU A 31 10.59 -2.53 5.81
C LEU A 31 10.90 -3.67 6.79
N VAL A 32 11.99 -4.39 6.51
CA VAL A 32 12.41 -5.55 7.30
C VAL A 32 12.90 -5.13 8.69
N ASN A 33 13.41 -3.91 8.86
CA ASN A 33 13.85 -3.44 10.17
C ASN A 33 12.66 -3.25 11.12
N ARG A 34 12.70 -3.93 12.28
CA ARG A 34 11.65 -3.89 13.31
C ARG A 34 11.37 -2.48 13.82
N SER A 35 12.33 -1.56 13.77
CA SER A 35 12.16 -0.18 14.23
C SER A 35 11.10 0.59 13.44
N TYR A 36 10.88 0.25 12.16
CA TYR A 36 9.82 0.85 11.32
C TYR A 36 8.51 0.08 11.36
N ARG A 37 8.43 -1.02 12.12
CA ARG A 37 7.19 -1.77 12.28
C ARG A 37 6.40 -1.21 13.45
N TRP A 38 5.08 -1.35 13.34
CA TRP A 38 4.16 -1.06 14.44
C TRP A 38 4.28 -2.14 15.53
N THR A 39 4.45 -1.71 16.78
CA THR A 39 4.62 -2.60 17.92
C THR A 39 3.44 -3.58 18.01
N GLU A 40 3.75 -4.87 18.11
CA GLU A 40 2.75 -5.97 18.18
C GLU A 40 1.74 -5.99 17.00
N GLY A 41 2.05 -5.30 15.89
CA GLY A 41 1.13 -5.17 14.77
C GLY A 41 -0.07 -4.27 15.02
N VAL A 42 -0.07 -3.48 16.10
CA VAL A 42 -1.15 -2.54 16.42
C VAL A 42 -0.84 -1.17 15.82
N VAL A 43 -1.76 -0.66 15.00
CA VAL A 43 -1.69 0.68 14.39
C VAL A 43 -2.75 1.57 15.04
N PRO A 44 -2.37 2.41 16.03
CA PRO A 44 -3.27 3.44 16.52
C PRO A 44 -3.62 4.42 15.41
N TYR A 45 -4.91 4.73 15.26
CA TYR A 45 -5.37 5.71 14.29
C TYR A 45 -6.42 6.64 14.87
N GLU A 46 -6.50 7.84 14.31
CA GLU A 46 -7.61 8.76 14.52
C GLU A 46 -8.11 9.26 13.16
N MET A 47 -9.43 9.45 13.03
CA MET A 47 -10.02 10.10 11.86
C MET A 47 -10.48 11.49 12.26
N ASP A 48 -10.16 12.49 11.44
CA ASP A 48 -10.48 13.90 11.74
C ASP A 48 -11.90 14.33 11.32
N GLY A 49 -12.73 13.37 10.89
CA GLY A 49 -14.11 13.58 10.42
C GLY A 49 -14.24 14.19 9.01
N SER A 50 -13.13 14.51 8.32
CA SER A 50 -13.20 15.20 7.01
C SER A 50 -13.75 14.35 5.86
N HIS A 51 -13.76 13.02 6.01
CA HIS A 51 -14.21 12.07 5.01
C HIS A 51 -15.73 12.00 4.87
N GLY A 52 -16.46 12.16 5.98
CA GLY A 52 -17.88 11.87 6.10
C GLY A 52 -18.17 10.37 6.09
N PHE A 53 -19.36 10.00 6.61
CA PHE A 53 -19.75 8.62 6.93
C PHE A 53 -19.48 7.59 5.82
N VAL A 54 -19.86 7.90 4.56
CA VAL A 54 -19.72 6.95 3.44
C VAL A 54 -18.26 6.60 3.16
N ASN A 55 -17.37 7.59 3.20
CA ASN A 55 -15.95 7.37 2.95
C ASN A 55 -15.27 6.68 4.14
N GLU A 56 -15.66 7.02 5.37
CA GLU A 56 -15.21 6.33 6.58
C GLU A 56 -15.60 4.85 6.58
N TRP A 57 -16.78 4.51 6.04
CA TRP A 57 -17.20 3.13 5.87
C TRP A 57 -16.23 2.31 5.00
N TYR A 58 -15.73 2.87 3.89
CA TYR A 58 -14.72 2.19 3.07
C TYR A 58 -13.40 2.00 3.82
N ILE A 59 -13.02 2.98 4.65
CA ILE A 59 -11.81 2.89 5.49
C ILE A 59 -11.96 1.75 6.51
N TRP A 60 -13.06 1.70 7.23
CA TRP A 60 -13.33 0.61 8.18
C TRP A 60 -13.42 -0.75 7.50
N ARG A 61 -14.02 -0.82 6.31
CA ARG A 61 -14.09 -2.07 5.54
C ARG A 61 -12.70 -2.56 5.13
N ALA A 62 -11.81 -1.67 4.71
CA ALA A 62 -10.42 -2.03 4.42
C ALA A 62 -9.70 -2.52 5.68
N MET A 63 -9.84 -1.83 6.82
CA MET A 63 -9.28 -2.27 8.11
C MET A 63 -9.80 -3.66 8.51
N ALA A 64 -11.08 -3.96 8.29
CA ALA A 64 -11.66 -5.27 8.57
C ALA A 64 -11.03 -6.40 7.72
N VAL A 65 -10.62 -6.11 6.48
CA VAL A 65 -9.88 -7.09 5.65
C VAL A 65 -8.53 -7.44 6.30
N TYR A 66 -7.80 -6.46 6.84
CA TYR A 66 -6.58 -6.72 7.61
C TYR A 66 -6.85 -7.57 8.83
N HIS A 67 -7.88 -7.19 9.61
CA HIS A 67 -8.23 -7.89 10.85
C HIS A 67 -8.57 -9.37 10.62
N ARG A 68 -9.27 -9.65 9.52
CA ARG A 68 -9.70 -11.01 9.14
C ARG A 68 -8.58 -11.89 8.62
N ASN A 69 -7.62 -11.31 7.89
CA ASN A 69 -6.65 -12.10 7.13
C ASN A 69 -5.24 -12.08 7.73
N THR A 70 -4.98 -11.23 8.72
CA THR A 70 -3.66 -11.03 9.32
C THR A 70 -3.78 -10.82 10.83
N CYS A 71 -2.65 -10.66 11.51
CA CYS A 71 -2.57 -10.24 12.91
C CYS A 71 -2.48 -8.72 13.09
N VAL A 72 -2.40 -7.93 12.02
CA VAL A 72 -2.35 -6.46 12.10
C VAL A 72 -3.70 -5.91 12.59
N ARG A 73 -3.67 -4.96 13.53
CA ARG A 73 -4.86 -4.38 14.16
C ARG A 73 -4.82 -2.85 14.11
N PHE A 74 -5.67 -2.27 13.28
CA PHE A 74 -6.04 -0.85 13.38
C PHE A 74 -6.94 -0.62 14.59
N ALA A 75 -6.51 0.20 15.53
CA ALA A 75 -7.23 0.50 16.76
C ALA A 75 -7.40 2.01 16.94
N GLN A 76 -8.52 2.44 17.53
CA GLN A 76 -8.73 3.85 17.86
C GLN A 76 -7.62 4.34 18.80
N ARG A 77 -7.06 5.50 18.48
CA ARG A 77 -5.98 6.13 19.24
C ARG A 77 -6.42 6.40 20.68
N ARG A 78 -5.52 6.11 21.62
CA ARG A 78 -5.60 6.47 23.04
C ARG A 78 -4.70 7.67 23.32
N THR A 79 -4.96 8.37 24.42
CA THR A 79 -4.13 9.50 24.88
C THR A 79 -2.69 9.08 25.22
N SER A 80 -2.47 7.81 25.56
CA SER A 80 -1.15 7.23 25.84
C SER A 80 -0.33 6.89 24.60
N ASP A 81 -0.95 6.84 23.42
CA ASP A 81 -0.26 6.44 22.19
C ASP A 81 0.68 7.56 21.73
N ARG A 82 1.98 7.25 21.70
CA ARG A 82 3.02 8.19 21.26
C ARG A 82 3.13 8.28 19.75
N ASP A 83 2.85 7.18 19.06
CA ASP A 83 2.91 7.05 17.61
C ASP A 83 1.53 6.67 17.09
N TRP A 84 1.00 7.39 16.10
CA TRP A 84 -0.31 7.09 15.53
C TRP A 84 -0.49 7.66 14.13
N VAL A 85 -1.48 7.11 13.42
CA VAL A 85 -1.89 7.56 12.09
C VAL A 85 -3.05 8.54 12.19
N HIS A 86 -2.87 9.75 11.66
CA HIS A 86 -3.92 10.74 11.49
C HIS A 86 -4.51 10.63 10.08
N ILE A 87 -5.74 10.15 9.99
CA ILE A 87 -6.44 9.90 8.72
C ILE A 87 -7.28 11.14 8.37
N THR A 88 -6.97 11.78 7.23
CA THR A 88 -7.62 13.01 6.77
C THR A 88 -7.88 13.01 5.26
N SER A 89 -8.85 13.79 4.80
CA SER A 89 -9.16 13.98 3.39
C SER A 89 -8.86 15.41 2.91
N LYS A 90 -8.20 16.22 3.74
CA LYS A 90 -7.98 17.66 3.48
C LYS A 90 -6.89 17.92 2.44
N GLY A 91 -5.94 17.00 2.29
CA GLY A 91 -4.90 17.06 1.27
C GLY A 91 -5.35 16.51 -0.08
N ARG A 92 -4.54 16.74 -1.11
CA ARG A 92 -4.78 16.24 -2.47
C ARG A 92 -4.21 14.83 -2.63
N GLY A 93 -4.91 13.98 -3.37
CA GLY A 93 -4.45 12.62 -3.70
C GLY A 93 -4.53 11.64 -2.54
N CYS A 94 -3.94 10.47 -2.74
CA CYS A 94 -3.89 9.37 -1.77
C CYS A 94 -2.41 9.17 -1.43
N PHE A 95 -2.05 9.26 -0.15
CA PHE A 95 -0.66 9.08 0.27
C PHE A 95 -0.54 8.78 1.77
N SER A 96 0.55 8.10 2.12
CA SER A 96 0.91 7.80 3.50
C SER A 96 2.41 7.58 3.63
N LYS A 97 2.96 7.79 4.84
CA LYS A 97 4.33 7.37 5.17
C LYS A 97 4.42 5.86 5.24
N VAL A 98 5.59 5.32 4.90
CA VAL A 98 5.86 3.87 4.93
C VAL A 98 6.31 3.44 6.32
N GLY A 99 5.56 2.53 6.92
CA GLY A 99 5.82 2.04 8.26
C GLY A 99 5.56 3.08 9.36
N ARG A 100 6.02 2.76 10.57
CA ARG A 100 5.98 3.64 11.75
C ARG A 100 7.18 4.57 11.73
N VAL A 101 6.92 5.88 11.58
CA VAL A 101 7.98 6.91 11.53
C VAL A 101 8.17 7.66 12.85
N GLY A 102 7.33 7.39 13.84
CA GLY A 102 7.32 8.06 15.14
C GLY A 102 6.39 9.28 15.17
N GLY A 103 5.75 9.53 16.33
CA GLY A 103 4.80 10.63 16.50
C GLY A 103 3.54 10.49 15.64
N ARG A 104 2.90 11.64 15.38
CA ARG A 104 1.76 11.71 14.45
C ARG A 104 2.24 11.61 13.00
N GLN A 105 1.76 10.61 12.26
CA GLN A 105 1.96 10.52 10.81
C GLN A 105 0.64 10.60 10.04
N THR A 106 0.64 11.32 8.92
CA THR A 106 -0.58 11.52 8.11
C THR A 106 -0.81 10.36 7.14
N LEU A 107 -2.05 9.89 7.07
CA LEU A 107 -2.62 9.15 5.95
C LEU A 107 -3.67 10.05 5.29
N ASN A 108 -3.40 10.51 4.07
CA ASN A 108 -4.35 11.33 3.33
C ASN A 108 -5.12 10.48 2.32
N LEU A 109 -6.44 10.52 2.40
CA LEU A 109 -7.35 9.87 1.47
C LEU A 109 -8.35 10.91 0.97
N ALA A 110 -8.02 11.60 -0.12
CA ALA A 110 -8.93 12.59 -0.69
C ALA A 110 -10.31 11.97 -0.99
N ARG A 111 -11.39 12.72 -0.72
CA ARG A 111 -12.77 12.23 -0.89
C ARG A 111 -13.07 11.73 -2.30
N ALA A 112 -12.42 12.31 -3.31
CA ALA A 112 -12.50 11.88 -4.69
C ALA A 112 -11.31 10.98 -5.04
N GLY A 113 -11.60 9.74 -5.45
CA GLY A 113 -10.62 8.83 -6.02
C GLY A 113 -9.78 8.01 -5.03
N CYS A 114 -9.83 8.29 -3.72
CA CYS A 114 -9.02 7.56 -2.72
C CYS A 114 -9.82 6.65 -1.78
N THR A 115 -11.15 6.68 -1.83
CA THR A 115 -12.00 6.00 -0.85
C THR A 115 -12.63 4.72 -1.40
N SER A 116 -12.07 4.13 -2.46
CA SER A 116 -12.39 2.76 -2.85
C SER A 116 -11.67 1.77 -1.93
N ALA A 117 -12.27 0.61 -1.65
CA ALA A 117 -11.68 -0.40 -0.76
C ALA A 117 -10.24 -0.74 -1.15
N GLY A 118 -10.00 -0.90 -2.44
CA GLY A 118 -8.69 -1.13 -3.03
C GLY A 118 -7.62 -0.09 -2.73
N VAL A 119 -7.94 1.18 -2.96
CA VAL A 119 -7.00 2.28 -2.71
C VAL A 119 -6.72 2.42 -1.22
N VAL A 120 -7.74 2.24 -0.37
CA VAL A 120 -7.51 2.28 1.08
C VAL A 120 -6.67 1.09 1.53
N LEU A 121 -6.86 -0.11 0.99
CA LEU A 121 -5.99 -1.27 1.29
C LEU A 121 -4.53 -0.98 0.95
N HIS A 122 -4.28 -0.40 -0.22
CA HIS A 122 -2.95 0.02 -0.69
C HIS A 122 -2.29 1.02 0.26
N GLU A 123 -2.98 2.10 0.61
CA GLU A 123 -2.42 3.12 1.50
C GLU A 123 -2.23 2.61 2.93
N LEU A 124 -3.12 1.75 3.43
CA LEU A 124 -2.91 1.07 4.70
C LEU A 124 -1.72 0.09 4.63
N MET A 125 -1.38 -0.44 3.46
CA MET A 125 -0.24 -1.36 3.27
C MET A 125 1.08 -0.59 3.32
N HIS A 126 1.12 0.63 2.79
CA HIS A 126 2.21 1.56 3.04
C HIS A 126 2.37 1.86 4.54
N VAL A 127 1.29 2.20 5.25
CA VAL A 127 1.32 2.47 6.70
C VAL A 127 1.97 1.33 7.49
N ILE A 128 1.80 0.07 7.07
CA ILE A 128 2.39 -1.10 7.75
C ILE A 128 3.76 -1.52 7.18
N GLY A 129 4.37 -0.71 6.34
CA GLY A 129 5.79 -0.84 5.98
C GLY A 129 6.06 -1.48 4.62
N PHE A 130 5.11 -1.46 3.69
CA PHE A 130 5.31 -2.02 2.35
C PHE A 130 5.53 -0.92 1.31
N LEU A 131 6.44 -1.19 0.39
CA LEU A 131 6.74 -0.36 -0.78
C LEU A 131 6.13 -1.00 -2.02
N HIS A 132 6.15 -0.29 -3.14
CA HIS A 132 5.55 -0.81 -4.35
C HIS A 132 6.28 -2.04 -4.91
N GLU A 133 5.51 -2.95 -5.49
CA GLU A 133 6.05 -4.15 -6.14
C GLU A 133 6.85 -3.80 -7.40
N HIS A 134 6.43 -2.79 -8.18
CA HIS A 134 7.15 -2.35 -9.37
C HIS A 134 8.43 -1.56 -9.08
N ASN A 135 8.70 -1.22 -7.81
CA ASN A 135 9.96 -0.62 -7.40
C ASN A 135 11.01 -1.67 -7.02
N ARG A 136 10.69 -2.97 -7.03
CA ARG A 136 11.67 -4.02 -6.70
C ARG A 136 12.95 -3.95 -7.56
N PRO A 137 14.12 -4.34 -7.01
CA PRO A 137 15.38 -4.34 -7.76
C PRO A 137 15.37 -5.21 -9.02
N ASP A 138 14.66 -6.35 -8.95
CA ASP A 138 14.48 -7.33 -10.03
C ASP A 138 13.34 -7.00 -11.00
N ARG A 139 12.60 -5.89 -10.80
CA ARG A 139 11.39 -5.59 -11.59
C ARG A 139 11.63 -5.54 -13.09
N ASP A 140 12.83 -5.19 -13.54
CA ASP A 140 13.16 -5.15 -14.96
C ASP A 140 13.25 -6.55 -15.61
N GLU A 141 13.25 -7.64 -14.84
CA GLU A 141 13.08 -9.01 -15.38
C GLU A 141 11.62 -9.29 -15.77
N TYR A 142 10.68 -8.59 -15.13
CA TYR A 142 9.24 -8.88 -15.19
C TYR A 142 8.43 -7.81 -15.93
N VAL A 143 8.87 -6.55 -15.89
CA VAL A 143 8.19 -5.41 -16.53
C VAL A 143 9.15 -4.55 -17.32
N ARG A 144 8.60 -3.80 -18.28
CA ARG A 144 9.28 -2.71 -18.98
C ARG A 144 8.58 -1.40 -18.64
N VAL A 145 9.37 -0.42 -18.20
CA VAL A 145 8.92 0.97 -17.96
C VAL A 145 9.20 1.80 -19.22
N TYR A 146 8.20 2.56 -19.67
CA TYR A 146 8.26 3.45 -20.83
C TYR A 146 8.33 4.90 -20.33
N GLN A 147 9.55 5.36 -20.06
CA GLN A 147 9.83 6.69 -19.50
C GLN A 147 9.21 7.83 -20.33
N GLU A 148 9.17 7.66 -21.65
CA GLU A 148 8.59 8.59 -22.62
C GLU A 148 7.08 8.82 -22.44
N ASN A 149 6.37 7.84 -21.86
CA ASN A 149 4.92 7.92 -21.63
C ASN A 149 4.58 8.46 -20.23
N ILE A 150 5.57 8.60 -19.35
CA ILE A 150 5.38 9.07 -17.96
C ILE A 150 5.22 10.60 -17.96
N LEU A 151 4.28 11.07 -17.14
CA LEU A 151 4.07 12.48 -16.85
C LEU A 151 5.36 13.13 -16.32
N ASP A 152 5.70 14.29 -16.88
CA ASP A 152 6.89 15.01 -16.46
C ASP A 152 6.82 15.36 -14.96
N GLY A 153 7.89 15.01 -14.24
CA GLY A 153 8.01 15.10 -12.78
C GLY A 153 7.46 13.90 -12.00
N ALA A 154 6.99 12.85 -12.67
CA ALA A 154 6.52 11.61 -12.02
C ALA A 154 7.49 10.42 -12.20
N GLN A 155 8.61 10.60 -12.92
CA GLN A 155 9.60 9.56 -13.21
C GLN A 155 10.19 8.93 -11.94
N GLU A 156 10.34 9.72 -10.87
CA GLU A 156 10.86 9.24 -9.59
C GLU A 156 10.03 8.09 -8.99
N ASN A 157 8.70 8.09 -9.21
CA ASN A 157 7.80 7.02 -8.74
C ASN A 157 8.08 5.65 -9.40
N PHE A 158 8.89 5.63 -10.47
CA PHE A 158 9.29 4.43 -11.19
C PHE A 158 10.75 4.07 -10.93
N LEU A 159 11.47 4.73 -10.03
CA LEU A 159 12.83 4.31 -9.67
C LEU A 159 12.82 2.93 -8.99
N LYS A 160 13.89 2.15 -9.17
CA LYS A 160 14.07 0.91 -8.42
C LYS A 160 14.62 1.24 -7.04
N LEU A 161 14.33 0.39 -6.06
CA LEU A 161 14.99 0.41 -4.77
C LEU A 161 16.49 0.07 -4.98
N ALA A 162 17.37 0.74 -4.23
CA ALA A 162 18.80 0.79 -4.56
C ALA A 162 19.56 -0.51 -4.30
N ARG A 163 19.12 -1.36 -3.36
CA ARG A 163 19.86 -2.58 -2.98
C ARG A 163 19.29 -3.80 -3.67
N ASN A 164 20.16 -4.72 -4.11
CA ASN A 164 19.82 -5.96 -4.81
C ASN A 164 19.14 -7.05 -3.95
N VAL A 165 18.55 -6.72 -2.80
CA VAL A 165 17.91 -7.73 -1.96
C VAL A 165 16.43 -7.78 -2.31
N THR A 166 16.00 -8.86 -2.94
CA THR A 166 14.59 -9.16 -3.11
C THR A 166 14.13 -9.95 -1.90
N PHE A 167 12.94 -9.63 -1.39
CA PHE A 167 12.27 -10.47 -0.41
C PHE A 167 11.98 -11.82 -1.09
N GLU A 168 12.02 -12.95 -0.37
CA GLU A 168 11.98 -14.34 -0.92
C GLU A 168 10.65 -14.75 -1.59
N PHE A 169 9.91 -13.81 -2.17
CA PHE A 169 8.66 -14.03 -2.87
C PHE A 169 8.81 -13.73 -4.37
N PRO A 170 8.17 -14.55 -5.24
CA PRO A 170 8.07 -14.25 -6.67
C PRO A 170 7.51 -12.85 -6.93
N TYR A 171 7.85 -12.28 -8.09
CA TYR A 171 7.27 -11.02 -8.52
C TYR A 171 5.77 -11.15 -8.74
N ASP A 172 4.99 -10.28 -8.09
CA ASP A 172 3.55 -10.39 -8.07
C ASP A 172 2.85 -9.29 -8.88
N PHE A 173 2.48 -9.63 -10.11
CA PHE A 173 1.71 -8.73 -10.98
C PHE A 173 0.31 -8.41 -10.45
N ASP A 174 -0.25 -9.22 -9.55
CA ASP A 174 -1.58 -9.03 -8.97
C ASP A 174 -1.53 -8.35 -7.59
N SER A 175 -0.34 -8.02 -7.09
CA SER A 175 -0.16 -7.31 -5.81
C SER A 175 -0.92 -5.99 -5.80
N ILE A 176 -1.57 -5.69 -4.66
CA ILE A 176 -2.20 -4.39 -4.41
C ILE A 176 -1.16 -3.26 -4.46
N MET A 177 0.12 -3.57 -4.25
CA MET A 177 1.25 -2.64 -4.28
C MET A 177 1.86 -2.47 -5.69
N HIS A 178 1.31 -3.11 -6.72
CA HIS A 178 1.78 -2.95 -8.09
C HIS A 178 1.00 -1.84 -8.83
N TYR A 179 1.70 -0.90 -9.47
CA TYR A 179 1.04 0.10 -10.31
C TYR A 179 0.37 -0.50 -11.55
N GLY A 180 -0.74 0.11 -11.98
CA GLY A 180 -1.41 -0.25 -13.22
C GLY A 180 -0.68 0.31 -14.45
N GLN A 181 -0.94 -0.26 -15.62
CA GLN A 181 -0.22 0.02 -16.88
C GLN A 181 -0.19 1.48 -17.32
N PHE A 182 -1.21 2.26 -16.96
CA PHE A 182 -1.41 3.64 -17.38
C PHE A 182 -1.15 4.65 -16.24
N THR A 183 -0.66 4.17 -15.10
CA THR A 183 -0.41 5.01 -13.92
C THR A 183 0.59 6.10 -14.29
N PHE A 184 0.24 7.37 -14.05
CA PHE A 184 1.00 8.56 -14.48
C PHE A 184 1.24 8.71 -15.99
N SER A 185 0.39 8.14 -16.84
CA SER A 185 0.48 8.37 -18.30
C SER A 185 0.17 9.83 -18.66
N LYS A 186 1.00 10.44 -19.53
CA LYS A 186 0.74 11.78 -20.09
C LYS A 186 0.06 11.77 -21.46
N ASN A 187 0.03 10.63 -22.13
CA ASN A 187 -0.39 10.52 -23.53
C ASN A 187 -1.39 9.36 -23.76
N GLY A 188 -1.92 8.75 -22.69
CA GLY A 188 -2.83 7.62 -22.77
C GLY A 188 -2.15 6.28 -23.09
N ASN A 189 -0.85 6.29 -23.42
CA ASN A 189 -0.07 5.07 -23.63
C ASN A 189 0.38 4.48 -22.29
N ALA A 190 0.70 3.18 -22.30
CA ALA A 190 1.17 2.47 -21.12
C ALA A 190 2.53 3.03 -20.65
N THR A 191 2.63 3.38 -19.37
CA THR A 191 3.89 3.71 -18.69
C THR A 191 4.65 2.47 -18.26
N MET A 192 3.96 1.34 -18.12
CA MET A 192 4.56 0.06 -17.76
C MET A 192 3.80 -1.11 -18.39
N ARG A 193 4.53 -2.12 -18.87
CA ARG A 193 3.96 -3.40 -19.34
C ARG A 193 4.72 -4.58 -18.79
N ALA A 194 4.02 -5.69 -18.59
CA ALA A 194 4.65 -6.95 -18.25
C ALA A 194 5.44 -7.50 -19.45
N LYS A 195 6.54 -8.20 -19.16
CA LYS A 195 7.30 -8.99 -20.12
C LYS A 195 6.69 -10.39 -20.19
N GLY A 196 6.57 -10.94 -21.39
CA GLY A 196 5.95 -12.25 -21.62
C GLY A 196 4.44 -12.20 -21.92
N PRO A 197 3.74 -13.35 -21.86
CA PRO A 197 2.35 -13.46 -22.33
C PRO A 197 1.31 -12.87 -21.37
N THR A 198 1.73 -12.46 -20.17
CA THR A 198 0.81 -11.90 -19.18
C THR A 198 0.41 -10.47 -19.54
N THR A 199 -0.88 -10.20 -19.52
CA THR A 199 -1.45 -8.84 -19.62
C THR A 199 -1.80 -8.27 -18.24
N LYS A 200 -1.56 -9.04 -17.16
CA LYS A 200 -1.86 -8.64 -15.78
C LYS A 200 -0.96 -7.48 -15.36
N ASN A 201 -1.55 -6.47 -14.73
CA ASN A 201 -0.84 -5.34 -14.14
C ASN A 201 -1.70 -4.68 -13.05
N GLY A 202 -1.54 -5.16 -11.82
CA GLY A 202 -2.12 -4.64 -10.58
C GLY A 202 -3.62 -4.90 -10.46
N ARG A 203 -4.03 -5.88 -9.66
CA ARG A 203 -5.44 -6.02 -9.26
C ARG A 203 -5.68 -5.10 -8.07
N LYS A 204 -6.56 -4.11 -8.25
CA LYS A 204 -6.68 -3.04 -7.25
C LYS A 204 -7.73 -3.28 -6.17
N ASP A 205 -8.52 -4.34 -6.19
CA ASP A 205 -9.65 -4.45 -5.26
C ASP A 205 -9.38 -5.27 -4.00
N PHE A 206 -8.35 -6.14 -4.01
CA PHE A 206 -8.08 -7.09 -2.94
C PHE A 206 -6.59 -7.41 -2.87
N PHE A 207 -6.12 -7.88 -1.71
CA PHE A 207 -4.78 -8.46 -1.57
C PHE A 207 -4.62 -9.68 -2.46
N SER A 208 -3.42 -9.83 -3.03
CA SER A 208 -2.98 -11.11 -3.54
C SER A 208 -2.63 -12.08 -2.40
N GLU A 209 -2.42 -13.35 -2.73
CA GLU A 209 -1.92 -14.33 -1.77
C GLU A 209 -0.53 -13.95 -1.24
N THR A 210 0.32 -13.42 -2.13
CA THR A 210 1.67 -12.96 -1.81
C THR A 210 1.64 -11.74 -0.88
N ASP A 211 0.73 -10.79 -1.08
CA ASP A 211 0.56 -9.64 -0.18
C ASP A 211 0.26 -10.11 1.25
N LEU A 212 -0.72 -11.00 1.41
CA LEU A 212 -1.09 -11.56 2.70
C LEU A 212 0.06 -12.37 3.33
N ALA A 213 0.75 -13.18 2.54
CA ALA A 213 1.88 -13.97 3.00
C ALA A 213 3.02 -13.08 3.49
N LYS A 214 3.36 -12.01 2.74
CA LYS A 214 4.38 -11.05 3.17
C LYS A 214 3.96 -10.33 4.46
N ILE A 215 2.72 -9.86 4.58
CA ILE A 215 2.23 -9.22 5.82
C ILE A 215 2.35 -10.18 7.01
N ARG A 216 1.89 -11.43 6.85
CA ARG A 216 1.93 -12.45 7.90
C ARG A 216 3.34 -12.78 8.34
N LEU A 217 4.27 -12.89 7.39
CA LEU A 217 5.68 -13.14 7.68
C LEU A 217 6.32 -11.97 8.44
N VAL A 218 6.10 -10.74 7.96
CA VAL A 218 6.69 -9.52 8.53
C VAL A 218 6.16 -9.24 9.93
N TYR A 219 4.88 -9.46 10.18
CA TYR A 219 4.28 -9.26 11.50
C TYR A 219 4.25 -10.52 12.38
N ASN A 220 4.89 -11.61 11.94
CA ASN A 220 4.97 -12.89 12.63
C ASN A 220 3.61 -13.39 13.13
N CYS A 221 2.62 -13.39 12.25
CA CYS A 221 1.26 -13.75 12.61
C CYS A 221 1.14 -15.25 12.92
N THR A 222 0.76 -15.59 14.15
CA THR A 222 0.47 -16.96 14.57
C THR A 222 -0.92 -17.40 14.12
N GLY A 223 -1.09 -18.67 13.76
CA GLY A 223 -2.40 -19.24 13.35
C GLY A 223 -2.78 -19.05 11.89
N TYR A 224 -1.91 -18.42 11.09
CA TYR A 224 -2.00 -18.40 9.63
C TYR A 224 -0.83 -19.22 9.09
N GLN A 225 -1.10 -20.33 8.40
CA GLN A 225 -0.04 -21.15 7.81
C GLN A 225 0.71 -20.32 6.75
N ALA A 226 2.04 -20.25 6.88
CA ALA A 226 2.88 -19.67 5.84
C ALA A 226 2.73 -20.50 4.56
N LEU A 227 2.60 -19.84 3.41
CA LEU A 227 2.56 -20.55 2.13
C LEU A 227 3.87 -21.33 1.99
N SER A 228 3.77 -22.65 1.93
CA SER A 228 4.88 -23.49 1.47
C SER A 228 5.14 -23.14 0.00
N PRO A 229 6.39 -23.02 -0.45
CA PRO A 229 6.72 -22.77 -1.86
C PRO A 229 6.10 -23.77 -2.84
N ASN A 230 5.61 -24.92 -2.36
CA ASN A 230 5.08 -26.02 -3.16
C ASN A 230 3.58 -26.32 -2.98
N SER A 231 2.82 -25.57 -2.20
CA SER A 231 1.40 -25.91 -1.97
C SER A 231 0.46 -25.27 -2.98
N ARG A 232 0.00 -26.05 -3.97
CA ARG A 232 -1.19 -25.73 -4.78
C ARG A 232 -2.45 -25.94 -3.92
N TYR A 233 -3.08 -24.86 -3.47
CA TYR A 233 -4.43 -24.96 -2.89
C TYR A 233 -5.48 -24.45 -3.88
N VAL A 234 -6.48 -25.31 -4.08
CA VAL A 234 -7.73 -25.02 -4.79
C VAL A 234 -8.63 -24.25 -3.83
N PHE A 235 -9.14 -23.11 -4.28
CA PHE A 235 -10.11 -22.30 -3.54
C PHE A 235 -11.39 -23.12 -3.28
N ALA A 236 -11.69 -23.41 -2.01
CA ALA A 236 -13.06 -23.72 -1.61
C ALA A 236 -13.84 -22.40 -1.54
N GLY A 237 -14.58 -22.10 -2.60
CA GLY A 237 -15.56 -21.02 -2.57
C GLY A 237 -16.63 -21.31 -1.53
N ILE A 238 -16.81 -20.42 -0.56
CA ILE A 238 -17.94 -20.45 0.35
C ILE A 238 -18.60 -19.07 0.37
N ALA A 239 -19.90 -19.10 0.05
CA ALA A 239 -20.80 -17.98 -0.11
C ALA A 239 -20.95 -17.13 1.16
N PHE A 240 -21.23 -15.84 0.94
CA PHE A 240 -21.62 -14.91 2.00
C PHE A 240 -23.00 -15.29 2.54
N ALA A 241 -23.05 -15.77 3.78
CA ALA A 241 -24.25 -15.71 4.62
C ALA A 241 -23.80 -15.40 6.05
N GLY A 242 -24.14 -14.21 6.54
CA GLY A 242 -23.79 -13.80 7.90
C GLY A 242 -24.17 -12.35 8.15
N THR A 243 -25.35 -12.16 8.73
CA THR A 243 -25.89 -10.89 9.20
C THR A 243 -25.02 -10.33 10.34
N TYR A 244 -24.47 -9.13 10.16
CA TYR A 244 -23.76 -8.42 11.23
C TYR A 244 -24.79 -7.72 12.12
N ARG A 245 -24.93 -8.17 13.37
CA ARG A 245 -25.54 -7.38 14.45
C ARG A 245 -24.51 -6.34 14.92
N MET A 246 -24.83 -5.07 14.69
CA MET A 246 -24.14 -3.91 15.24
C MET A 246 -24.36 -3.87 16.76
N TRP A 247 -23.28 -3.84 17.53
CA TRP A 247 -23.28 -3.30 18.89
C TRP A 247 -22.50 -1.99 18.85
N ILE A 248 -23.22 -0.89 19.08
CA ILE A 248 -22.71 0.46 19.31
C ILE A 248 -22.99 0.74 20.80
N PRO A 249 -22.00 1.12 21.63
CA PRO A 249 -22.30 1.84 22.86
C PRO A 249 -22.64 3.31 22.56
#